data_AF-A0A7K5XCC7-F1
#
_entry.id   AF-A0A7K5XCC7-F1
#
_cell.length_a   1.000
_cell.length_b   1.000
_cell.length_c   1.000
_cell.angle_alpha   90.00
_cell.angle_beta   90.00
_cell.angle_gamma   90.00
#
_symmetry.space_group_name_H-M   'P 1'
#
loop_
_entity.id
_entity.type
_entity.pdbx_description
1 polymer ?
#
loop_
_entity_poly.entity_id
_entity_poly.type
_entity_poly.pdbx_seq_one_letter_code
_entity_poly.pdbx_strand_id
1 'polypeptide(L)'
;DYELCEEWGHLYPLPREDLISLHREHLLHLLEMGDMEKALQVIAGLFQPHMHRSNNEQSLDHSPNLAASHFLADYLTGHFYANLTTARRNEIQALYMGSKVLLTLPELSRVNYFHLSSRPLLMLEQLLMNMKVDWVAVAVQTLHQLLAGQEIGFTVDDIDNLLSKYAEKALNFPFALKEKRS
;
A
#
# COMPACT_ATOMS: atom_id res chain seq x y z
N ASP A 1 -18.04 10.00 -21.30
CA ASP A 1 -17.16 9.35 -22.27
C ASP A 1 -15.83 10.08 -22.22
N TYR A 2 -14.77 9.41 -21.78
CA TYR A 2 -13.49 10.07 -21.46
C TYR A 2 -12.79 10.59 -22.71
N GLU A 3 -12.75 9.78 -23.78
CA GLU A 3 -12.11 10.12 -25.05
C GLU A 3 -12.73 11.38 -25.65
N LEU A 4 -14.06 11.49 -25.60
CA LEU A 4 -14.77 12.68 -26.05
C LEU A 4 -14.38 13.92 -25.24
N CYS A 5 -14.29 13.83 -23.92
CA CYS A 5 -13.89 14.96 -23.07
C CYS A 5 -12.43 15.38 -23.31
N GLU A 6 -11.54 14.44 -23.61
CA GLU A 6 -10.15 14.70 -23.98
C GLU A 6 -10.04 15.42 -25.34
N GLU A 7 -10.80 14.95 -26.35
CA GLU A 7 -10.91 15.62 -27.65
C GLU A 7 -11.39 17.08 -27.51
N TRP A 8 -12.39 17.32 -26.66
CA TRP A 8 -12.84 18.69 -26.36
C TRP A 8 -11.77 19.54 -25.68
N GLY A 9 -10.96 18.95 -24.80
CA GLY A 9 -9.83 19.63 -24.15
C GLY A 9 -8.69 20.01 -25.10
N HIS A 10 -8.55 19.31 -26.22
CA HIS A 10 -7.61 19.68 -27.29
C HIS A 10 -8.16 20.79 -28.21
N LEU A 11 -9.48 20.83 -28.41
CA LEU A 11 -10.14 21.81 -29.28
C LEU A 11 -10.39 23.16 -28.58
N TYR A 12 -10.66 23.14 -27.27
CA TYR A 12 -10.91 24.33 -26.47
C TYR A 12 -10.09 24.31 -25.18
N PRO A 13 -9.50 25.46 -24.77
CA PRO A 13 -8.79 25.55 -23.50
C PRO A 13 -9.78 25.42 -22.34
N LEU A 14 -9.87 24.20 -21.80
CA LEU A 14 -10.62 23.94 -20.58
C LEU A 14 -9.86 24.44 -19.34
N PRO A 15 -10.56 24.80 -18.25
CA PRO A 15 -9.92 25.09 -16.98
C PRO A 15 -9.03 23.93 -16.55
N ARG A 16 -7.83 24.26 -16.05
CA ARG A 16 -6.82 23.25 -15.69
C ARG A 16 -7.34 22.28 -14.62
N GLU A 17 -8.15 22.77 -13.68
CA GLU A 17 -8.70 21.97 -12.59
C GLU A 17 -9.69 20.90 -13.10
N ASP A 18 -10.48 21.24 -14.13
CA ASP A 18 -11.47 20.32 -14.72
C ASP A 18 -10.77 19.18 -15.48
N LEU A 19 -9.71 19.50 -16.23
CA LEU A 19 -8.88 18.48 -16.90
C LEU A 19 -8.21 17.56 -15.88
N ILE A 20 -7.65 18.10 -14.79
CA ILE A 20 -7.05 17.29 -13.72
C ILE A 20 -8.11 16.34 -13.12
N SER A 21 -9.31 16.85 -12.82
CA SER A 21 -10.39 16.03 -12.26
C SER A 21 -10.83 14.91 -13.21
N LEU A 22 -11.00 15.23 -14.50
CA LEU A 22 -11.38 14.27 -15.53
C LEU A 22 -10.36 13.12 -15.63
N HIS A 23 -9.07 13.45 -15.73
CA HIS A 23 -8.01 12.45 -15.82
C HIS A 23 -7.88 11.62 -14.54
N ARG A 24 -8.10 12.23 -13.37
CA ARG A 24 -8.13 11.51 -12.08
C ARG A 24 -9.25 10.49 -12.05
N GLU A 25 -10.46 10.89 -12.43
CA GLU A 25 -11.63 10.00 -12.46
C GLU A 25 -11.43 8.86 -13.44
N HIS A 26 -10.84 9.13 -14.61
CA HIS A 26 -10.51 8.10 -15.57
C HIS A 26 -9.44 7.13 -15.06
N LEU A 27 -8.39 7.65 -14.42
CA LEU A 27 -7.37 6.81 -13.79
C LEU A 27 -7.98 5.89 -12.73
N LEU A 28 -8.83 6.43 -11.83
CA LEU A 28 -9.51 5.63 -10.82
C LEU A 28 -10.40 4.56 -11.44
N HIS A 29 -11.10 4.88 -12.53
CA HIS A 29 -11.91 3.91 -13.27
C HIS A 29 -11.06 2.79 -13.89
N LEU A 30 -9.94 3.12 -14.53
CA LEU A 30 -9.03 2.10 -15.09
C LEU A 30 -8.45 1.19 -14.02
N LEU A 31 -8.10 1.76 -12.85
CA LEU A 31 -7.61 1.01 -11.70
C LEU A 31 -8.68 0.12 -11.06
N GLU A 32 -9.94 0.55 -11.08
CA GLU A 32 -11.08 -0.27 -10.66
C GLU A 32 -11.33 -1.45 -11.62
N MET A 33 -11.20 -1.20 -12.92
CA MET A 33 -11.32 -2.21 -13.97
C MET A 33 -10.11 -3.14 -14.08
N GLY A 34 -9.00 -2.83 -13.40
CA GLY A 34 -7.75 -3.59 -13.42
C GLY A 34 -6.91 -3.40 -14.69
N ASP A 35 -7.20 -2.38 -15.51
CA ASP A 35 -6.47 -2.07 -16.74
C ASP A 35 -5.20 -1.25 -16.41
N MET A 36 -4.20 -1.95 -15.87
CA MET A 36 -2.93 -1.34 -15.43
C MET A 36 -2.12 -0.77 -16.60
N GLU A 37 -2.26 -1.34 -17.80
CA GLU A 37 -1.54 -0.90 -18.99
C GLU A 37 -2.05 0.48 -19.43
N LYS A 38 -3.37 0.66 -19.53
CA LYS A 38 -3.94 1.98 -19.82
C LYS A 38 -3.73 2.96 -18.68
N ALA A 39 -3.80 2.51 -17.42
CA ALA A 39 -3.50 3.36 -16.28
C ALA A 39 -2.06 3.93 -16.36
N LEU A 40 -1.09 3.11 -16.77
CA LEU A 40 0.28 3.58 -17.04
C LEU A 40 0.34 4.57 -18.20
N GLN A 41 -0.39 4.33 -19.30
CA GLN A 41 -0.42 5.25 -20.44
C GLN A 41 -1.01 6.62 -20.06
N VAL A 42 -2.09 6.62 -19.27
CA VAL A 42 -2.71 7.82 -18.69
C VAL A 42 -1.71 8.54 -17.79
N ILE A 43 -1.05 7.82 -16.87
CA ILE A 43 -0.05 8.40 -15.98
C ILE A 43 1.16 8.96 -16.74
N ALA A 44 1.62 8.29 -17.80
CA ALA A 44 2.79 8.68 -18.59
C ALA A 44 2.51 9.78 -19.62
N GLY A 45 1.30 9.80 -20.19
CA GLY A 45 0.92 10.70 -21.28
C GLY A 45 0.39 12.06 -20.81
N LEU A 46 -0.12 12.18 -19.58
CA LEU A 46 -1.05 13.26 -19.29
C LEU A 46 -0.51 14.54 -18.69
N PHE A 47 0.74 14.68 -18.27
CA PHE A 47 1.07 15.85 -17.47
C PHE A 47 2.47 16.42 -17.71
N GLN A 48 2.58 17.73 -17.47
CA GLN A 48 3.87 18.36 -17.24
C GLN A 48 4.45 17.80 -15.92
N PRO A 49 5.78 17.69 -15.76
CA PRO A 49 6.43 17.05 -14.60
C PRO A 49 5.93 17.49 -13.21
N HIS A 50 5.41 18.71 -13.08
CA HIS A 50 4.89 19.28 -11.84
C HIS A 50 3.44 18.90 -11.51
N MET A 51 2.64 18.47 -12.50
CA MET A 51 1.22 18.10 -12.33
C MET A 51 1.02 16.62 -12.00
N HIS A 52 1.97 15.74 -12.38
CA HIS A 52 1.89 14.30 -12.06
C HIS A 52 1.85 14.01 -10.56
N ARG A 53 2.57 14.81 -9.77
CA ARG A 53 2.75 14.53 -8.34
C ARG A 53 1.46 14.69 -7.55
N SER A 54 0.84 15.86 -7.59
CA SER A 54 -0.35 16.16 -6.77
C SER A 54 -1.52 15.25 -7.14
N ASN A 55 -1.69 14.93 -8.42
CA ASN A 55 -2.79 14.07 -8.87
C ASN A 55 -2.58 12.60 -8.48
N ASN A 56 -1.35 12.08 -8.57
CA ASN A 56 -1.05 10.71 -8.15
C ASN A 56 -1.12 10.56 -6.63
N GLU A 57 -0.67 11.56 -5.85
CA GLU A 57 -0.84 11.59 -4.40
C GLU A 57 -2.32 11.57 -4.01
N GLN A 58 -3.16 12.38 -4.67
CA GLN A 58 -4.61 12.39 -4.43
C GLN A 58 -5.30 11.10 -4.89
N SER A 59 -4.86 10.51 -6.01
CA SER A 59 -5.40 9.24 -6.50
C SER A 59 -5.07 8.08 -5.56
N LEU A 60 -3.90 8.11 -4.91
CA LEU A 60 -3.52 7.14 -3.90
C LEU A 60 -4.44 7.23 -2.68
N ASP A 61 -4.74 8.45 -2.22
CA ASP A 61 -5.65 8.70 -1.09
C ASP A 61 -7.11 8.25 -1.38
N HIS A 62 -7.51 8.23 -2.66
CA HIS A 62 -8.84 7.80 -3.11
C HIS A 62 -8.85 6.41 -3.78
N SER A 63 -7.80 5.62 -3.61
CA SER A 63 -7.65 4.35 -4.33
C SER A 63 -8.77 3.34 -3.98
N PRO A 64 -9.43 2.74 -4.99
CA PRO A 64 -10.65 1.95 -4.77
C PRO A 64 -10.39 0.55 -4.20
N ASN A 65 -9.22 -0.02 -4.47
CA ASN A 65 -8.89 -1.39 -4.08
C ASN A 65 -7.38 -1.56 -3.84
N LEU A 66 -7.01 -2.69 -3.21
CA LEU A 66 -5.63 -3.01 -2.84
C LEU A 66 -4.67 -3.03 -4.03
N ALA A 67 -5.08 -3.53 -5.19
CA ALA A 67 -4.23 -3.58 -6.37
C ALA A 67 -3.93 -2.17 -6.90
N ALA A 68 -4.95 -1.30 -6.92
CA ALA A 68 -4.84 0.11 -7.28
C ALA A 68 -3.91 0.86 -6.31
N SER A 69 -4.10 0.68 -4.99
CA SER A 69 -3.24 1.29 -3.97
C SER A 69 -1.78 0.84 -4.11
N HIS A 70 -1.56 -0.46 -4.34
CA HIS A 70 -0.22 -1.02 -4.52
C HIS A 70 0.47 -0.43 -5.76
N PHE A 71 -0.22 -0.44 -6.89
CA PHE A 71 0.30 0.07 -8.16
C PHE A 71 0.68 1.55 -8.08
N LEU A 72 -0.19 2.39 -7.51
CA LEU A 72 0.09 3.81 -7.34
C LEU A 72 1.26 4.05 -6.35
N ALA A 73 1.33 3.29 -5.26
CA ALA A 73 2.42 3.40 -4.29
C ALA A 73 3.78 2.94 -4.87
N ASP A 74 3.78 1.89 -5.68
CA ASP A 74 4.96 1.39 -6.40
C ASP A 74 5.44 2.45 -7.42
N TYR A 75 4.50 2.97 -8.23
CA TYR A 75 4.80 4.01 -9.21
C TYR A 75 5.36 5.30 -8.59
N LEU A 76 4.77 5.76 -7.48
CA LEU A 76 5.23 6.96 -6.77
C LEU A 76 6.62 6.76 -6.14
N THR A 77 6.86 5.57 -5.57
CA THR A 77 8.17 5.18 -5.04
C THR A 77 9.24 5.10 -6.14
N GLY A 78 8.90 4.64 -7.34
CA GLY A 78 9.84 4.52 -8.46
C GLY A 78 10.17 5.86 -9.14
N HIS A 79 9.19 6.75 -9.31
CA HIS A 79 9.32 7.91 -10.20
C HIS A 79 9.40 9.26 -9.47
N PHE A 80 8.86 9.38 -8.25
CA PHE A 80 8.73 10.67 -7.56
C PHE A 80 9.42 10.73 -6.21
N TYR A 81 10.14 9.67 -5.81
CA TYR A 81 10.77 9.56 -4.49
C TYR A 81 11.64 10.77 -4.15
N ALA A 82 12.48 11.26 -5.08
CA ALA A 82 13.36 12.40 -4.84
C ALA A 82 12.63 13.74 -4.60
N ASN A 83 11.39 13.86 -5.08
CA ASN A 83 10.65 15.13 -5.07
C ASN A 83 9.66 15.23 -3.89
N LEU A 84 9.40 14.13 -3.18
CA LEU A 84 8.46 14.06 -2.07
C LEU A 84 9.06 14.59 -0.75
N THR A 85 8.22 15.07 0.19
CA THR A 85 8.68 15.33 1.56
C THR A 85 9.00 14.02 2.27
N THR A 86 9.91 14.03 3.24
CA THR A 86 10.28 12.81 3.99
C THR A 86 9.07 12.14 4.64
N ALA A 87 8.14 12.92 5.19
CA ALA A 87 6.90 12.40 5.77
C ALA A 87 6.05 11.65 4.73
N ARG A 88 5.83 12.25 3.55
CA ARG A 88 5.01 11.63 2.50
C ARG A 88 5.70 10.42 1.86
N ARG A 89 7.04 10.43 1.75
CA ARG A 89 7.81 9.24 1.34
C ARG A 89 7.54 8.10 2.31
N ASN A 90 7.67 8.34 3.61
CA ASN A 90 7.44 7.32 4.63
C ASN A 90 6.02 6.74 4.56
N GLU A 91 5.00 7.58 4.33
CA GLU A 91 3.61 7.14 4.17
C GLU A 91 3.42 6.24 2.93
N ILE A 92 3.87 6.72 1.75
CA ILE A 92 3.74 5.98 0.48
C ILE A 92 4.50 4.67 0.54
N GLN A 93 5.68 4.69 1.15
CA GLN A 93 6.54 3.52 1.28
C GLN A 93 5.99 2.51 2.28
N ALA A 94 5.43 2.98 3.41
CA ALA A 94 4.71 2.11 4.33
C ALA A 94 3.50 1.45 3.63
N LEU A 95 2.74 2.22 2.84
CA LEU A 95 1.62 1.72 2.04
C LEU A 95 2.06 0.71 0.99
N TYR A 96 3.16 0.97 0.28
CA TYR A 96 3.75 0.03 -0.68
C TYR A 96 4.12 -1.29 0.01
N MET A 97 4.81 -1.23 1.15
CA MET A 97 5.22 -2.44 1.88
C MET A 97 4.03 -3.20 2.44
N GLY A 98 3.09 -2.53 3.11
CA GLY A 98 1.92 -3.19 3.67
C GLY A 98 0.99 -3.75 2.59
N SER A 99 0.83 -3.07 1.46
CA SER A 99 0.09 -3.62 0.31
C SER A 99 0.78 -4.84 -0.30
N LYS A 100 2.13 -4.84 -0.39
CA LYS A 100 2.89 -6.01 -0.84
C LYS A 100 2.69 -7.21 0.09
N VAL A 101 2.77 -6.98 1.41
CA VAL A 101 2.47 -8.00 2.42
C VAL A 101 1.06 -8.55 2.25
N LEU A 102 0.04 -7.70 2.12
CA LEU A 102 -1.34 -8.15 1.91
C LEU A 102 -1.52 -9.01 0.66
N LEU A 103 -0.83 -8.68 -0.43
CA LEU A 103 -0.89 -9.47 -1.67
C LEU A 103 -0.33 -10.88 -1.48
N THR A 104 0.59 -11.11 -0.54
CA THR A 104 1.08 -12.45 -0.18
C THR A 104 0.11 -13.25 0.69
N LEU A 105 -0.87 -12.59 1.33
CA LEU A 105 -1.85 -13.26 2.18
C LEU A 105 -3.00 -13.87 1.35
N PRO A 106 -3.75 -14.83 1.92
CA PRO A 106 -4.93 -15.39 1.28
C PRO A 106 -5.96 -14.31 0.92
N GLU A 107 -6.50 -14.36 -0.30
CA GLU A 107 -7.36 -13.31 -0.88
C GLU A 107 -8.55 -12.93 0.02
N LEU A 108 -9.26 -13.93 0.54
CA LEU A 108 -10.41 -13.73 1.42
C LEU A 108 -10.08 -12.97 2.72
N SER A 109 -8.80 -12.96 3.14
CA SER A 109 -8.37 -12.31 4.36
C SER A 109 -7.82 -10.90 4.13
N ARG A 110 -7.51 -10.53 2.88
CA ARG A 110 -6.88 -9.23 2.56
C ARG A 110 -7.75 -8.04 2.97
N VAL A 111 -9.07 -8.17 2.79
CA VAL A 111 -10.05 -7.12 3.17
C VAL A 111 -9.99 -6.78 4.65
N ASN A 112 -9.75 -7.78 5.51
CA ASN A 112 -9.70 -7.59 6.96
C ASN A 112 -8.51 -6.74 7.41
N TYR A 113 -7.43 -6.71 6.62
CA TYR A 113 -6.19 -6.04 6.95
C TYR A 113 -5.86 -4.86 6.02
N PHE A 114 -6.71 -4.60 5.01
CA PHE A 114 -6.48 -3.53 4.02
C PHE A 114 -6.30 -2.15 4.65
N HIS A 115 -7.06 -1.86 5.71
CA HIS A 115 -6.97 -0.61 6.47
C HIS A 115 -5.62 -0.41 7.20
N LEU A 116 -4.80 -1.46 7.31
CA LEU A 116 -3.47 -1.42 7.94
C LEU A 116 -2.34 -1.38 6.91
N SER A 117 -2.67 -1.30 5.62
CA SER A 117 -1.69 -1.26 4.54
C SER A 117 -0.67 -0.13 4.72
N SER A 118 -1.05 1.01 5.30
CA SER A 118 -0.15 2.12 5.65
C SER A 118 0.61 1.94 6.98
N ARG A 119 0.35 0.85 7.73
CA ARG A 119 0.95 0.55 9.04
C ARG A 119 1.42 -0.90 9.11
N PRO A 120 2.41 -1.31 8.30
CA PRO A 120 2.85 -2.70 8.17
C PRO A 120 3.31 -3.35 9.49
N LEU A 121 3.97 -2.63 10.41
CA LEU A 121 4.30 -3.16 11.73
C LEU A 121 3.05 -3.49 12.56
N LEU A 122 2.04 -2.62 12.52
CA LEU A 122 0.77 -2.86 13.22
C LEU A 122 0.00 -4.02 12.60
N MET A 123 0.06 -4.15 11.26
CA MET A 123 -0.49 -5.31 10.56
C MET A 123 0.17 -6.60 11.04
N LEU A 124 1.51 -6.61 11.11
CA LEU A 124 2.28 -7.75 11.61
C LEU A 124 1.89 -8.07 13.07
N GLU A 125 1.76 -7.06 13.91
CA GLU A 125 1.29 -7.23 15.29
C GLU A 125 -0.12 -7.83 15.34
N GLN A 126 -1.05 -7.38 14.50
CA GLN A 126 -2.39 -7.95 14.44
C GLN A 126 -2.39 -9.41 13.95
N LEU A 127 -1.51 -9.77 13.02
CA LEU A 127 -1.37 -11.16 12.58
C LEU A 127 -0.88 -12.05 13.74
N LEU A 128 0.07 -11.55 14.53
CA LEU A 128 0.55 -12.21 15.75
C LEU A 128 -0.56 -12.35 16.81
N MET A 129 -1.31 -11.29 17.09
CA MET A 129 -2.44 -11.33 18.03
C MET A 129 -3.51 -12.34 17.62
N ASN A 130 -3.77 -12.47 16.32
CA ASN A 130 -4.74 -13.42 15.77
C ASN A 130 -4.18 -14.85 15.60
N MET A 131 -2.99 -15.13 16.12
CA MET A 131 -2.31 -16.43 16.05
C MET A 131 -2.12 -16.94 14.61
N LYS A 132 -1.93 -16.04 13.65
CA LYS A 132 -1.73 -16.37 12.23
C LYS A 132 -0.27 -16.64 11.92
N VAL A 133 0.33 -17.62 12.61
CA VAL A 133 1.79 -17.87 12.57
C VAL A 133 2.32 -18.10 11.15
N ASP A 134 1.61 -18.87 10.32
CA ASP A 134 2.02 -19.09 8.92
C ASP A 134 2.02 -17.79 8.10
N TRP A 135 1.06 -16.91 8.36
CA TRP A 135 0.95 -15.61 7.67
C TRP A 135 2.00 -14.63 8.18
N VAL A 136 2.30 -14.66 9.48
CA VAL A 136 3.39 -13.90 10.09
C VAL A 136 4.72 -14.27 9.45
N ALA A 137 4.99 -15.57 9.24
CA ALA A 137 6.24 -16.01 8.62
C ALA A 137 6.43 -15.41 7.21
N VAL A 138 5.39 -15.47 6.37
CA VAL A 138 5.41 -14.89 5.02
C VAL A 138 5.51 -13.36 5.06
N ALA A 139 4.79 -12.71 5.98
CA ALA A 139 4.83 -11.26 6.15
C ALA A 139 6.22 -10.76 6.57
N VAL A 140 6.85 -11.42 7.54
CA VAL A 140 8.21 -11.09 8.01
C VAL A 140 9.22 -11.28 6.90
N GLN A 141 9.17 -12.41 6.18
CA GLN A 141 10.06 -12.65 5.04
C GLN A 141 9.93 -11.56 3.98
N THR A 142 8.70 -11.17 3.65
CA THR A 142 8.42 -10.10 2.69
C THR A 142 8.97 -8.75 3.18
N LEU A 143 8.74 -8.39 4.45
CA LEU A 143 9.23 -7.14 5.02
C LEU A 143 10.76 -7.08 5.06
N HIS A 144 11.44 -8.16 5.44
CA HIS A 144 12.91 -8.23 5.45
C HIS A 144 13.50 -8.02 4.04
N GLN A 145 12.89 -8.62 3.01
CA GLN A 145 13.32 -8.42 1.63
C GLN A 145 13.15 -6.97 1.16
N LEU A 146 12.05 -6.31 1.56
CA LEU A 146 11.78 -4.92 1.17
C LEU A 146 12.66 -3.92 1.93
N LEU A 147 12.96 -4.20 3.21
CA LEU A 147 13.83 -3.38 4.05
C LEU A 147 15.30 -3.40 3.61
N ALA A 148 15.78 -4.50 3.01
CA ALA A 148 17.17 -4.63 2.55
C ALA A 148 17.59 -3.59 1.49
N GLY A 149 16.63 -2.89 0.89
CA GLY A 149 16.89 -1.87 -0.13
C GLY A 149 16.32 -0.49 0.17
N GLN A 150 15.67 -0.27 1.32
CA GLN A 150 15.01 1.00 1.58
C GLN A 150 14.94 1.42 3.05
N GLU A 151 15.17 2.71 3.33
CA GLU A 151 14.92 3.31 4.65
C GLU A 151 13.43 3.65 4.80
N ILE A 152 12.81 3.19 5.90
CA ILE A 152 11.42 3.51 6.28
C ILE A 152 11.37 3.88 7.75
N GLY A 153 10.19 4.32 8.22
CA GLY A 153 9.95 4.65 9.63
C GLY A 153 10.03 3.48 10.64
N PHE A 154 10.60 2.33 10.26
CA PHE A 154 10.95 1.20 11.11
C PHE A 154 12.04 0.32 10.49
N THR A 155 12.64 -0.54 11.30
CA THR A 155 13.82 -1.34 10.99
C THR A 155 13.56 -2.84 11.13
N VAL A 156 14.51 -3.66 10.70
CA VAL A 156 14.51 -5.11 10.98
C VAL A 156 14.50 -5.38 12.49
N ASP A 157 15.23 -4.57 13.27
CA ASP A 157 15.25 -4.69 14.73
C ASP A 157 13.86 -4.46 15.35
N ASP A 158 13.03 -3.57 14.79
CA ASP A 158 11.66 -3.36 15.26
C ASP A 158 10.77 -4.60 15.04
N ILE A 159 10.98 -5.31 13.92
CA ILE A 159 10.30 -6.57 13.62
C ILE A 159 10.75 -7.65 14.60
N ASP A 160 12.06 -7.82 14.78
CA ASP A 160 12.62 -8.84 15.67
C ASP A 160 12.24 -8.61 17.14
N ASN A 161 12.19 -7.35 17.57
CA ASN A 161 11.71 -6.96 18.89
C ASN A 161 10.22 -7.30 19.08
N LEU A 162 9.40 -7.09 18.05
CA LEU A 162 7.99 -7.46 18.10
C LEU A 162 7.82 -8.99 18.19
N LEU A 163 8.53 -9.75 17.36
CA LEU A 163 8.49 -11.22 17.38
C LEU A 163 8.95 -11.77 18.73
N SER A 164 10.03 -11.23 19.29
CA SER A 164 10.57 -11.63 20.59
C SER A 164 9.54 -11.45 21.71
N LYS A 165 8.86 -10.30 21.75
CA LYS A 165 7.78 -10.03 22.74
C LYS A 165 6.63 -11.03 22.65
N TYR A 166 6.22 -11.44 21.44
CA TYR A 166 5.15 -12.42 21.26
C TYR A 166 5.63 -13.85 21.54
N ALA A 167 6.87 -14.19 21.22
CA ALA A 167 7.48 -15.46 21.59
C ALA A 167 7.58 -15.61 23.11
N GLU A 168 8.04 -14.59 23.84
CA GLU A 168 8.06 -14.58 25.31
C GLU A 168 6.66 -14.76 25.90
N LYS A 169 5.64 -14.08 25.35
CA LYS A 169 4.24 -14.28 25.76
C LYS A 169 3.75 -15.70 25.51
N ALA A 170 4.13 -16.32 24.40
CA ALA A 170 3.76 -17.70 24.09
C ALA A 170 4.45 -18.71 25.02
N LEU A 171 5.66 -18.42 25.47
CA LEU A 171 6.40 -19.22 26.44
C LEU A 171 5.88 -19.06 27.88
N ASN A 172 5.21 -17.96 28.18
CA ASN A 172 4.47 -17.76 29.44
C ASN A 172 3.18 -18.59 29.45
N PHE A 173 3.30 -19.91 29.42
CA PHE A 173 2.19 -20.83 29.65
C PHE A 173 1.71 -20.68 31.10
N PRO A 174 0.43 -20.36 31.36
CA PRO A 174 -0.13 -20.53 32.69
C PRO A 174 -0.22 -22.04 32.96
N PHE A 175 0.77 -22.58 33.64
CA PHE A 175 0.82 -23.95 34.20
C PHE A 175 -0.22 -24.19 35.32
N ALA A 176 -1.42 -23.59 35.23
CA ALA A 176 -2.38 -23.51 36.33
C ALA A 176 -3.79 -24.02 36.01
N LEU A 177 -3.99 -24.82 34.96
CA LEU A 177 -5.15 -25.71 34.89
C LEU A 177 -4.68 -27.14 35.16
N LYS A 178 -4.61 -27.43 36.45
CA LYS A 178 -4.35 -28.75 37.04
C LYS A 178 -5.09 -29.83 36.25
N GLU A 179 -4.30 -30.72 35.67
CA GLU A 179 -4.72 -32.04 35.25
C GLU A 179 -5.30 -32.78 36.49
N LYS A 180 -6.60 -32.60 36.76
CA LYS A 180 -7.33 -33.50 37.65
C LYS A 180 -7.56 -34.78 36.86
N ARG A 181 -6.61 -35.71 37.00
CA ARG A 181 -6.79 -37.12 36.65
C ARG A 181 -8.07 -37.63 37.33
N SER A 182 -9.00 -38.14 36.52
CA SER A 182 -10.13 -38.97 36.97
C SER A 182 -9.66 -40.35 37.37
#